data_AF-A0A2B7YH29-F1
#
_entry.id   AF-A0A2B7YH29-F1
#
_cell.length_a   1.000
_cell.length_b   1.000
_cell.length_c   1.000
_cell.angle_alpha   90.00
_cell.angle_beta   90.00
_cell.angle_gamma   90.00
#
_symmetry.space_group_name_H-M   'P 1'
#
loop_
_entity.id
_entity.type
_entity.pdbx_description
1 polymer ?
#
loop_
_entity_poly.entity_id
_entity_poly.type
_entity_poly.pdbx_seq_one_letter_code
_entity_poly.pdbx_strand_id
1 'polypeptide(L)' 'MWKCKKCGEKIQGYYTGLVDIDKNGCAIDGTQEEEELIKYICDDCGEEIKFGRIEELKRVADWEEEDERD' A
#
# COMPACT_ATOMS: atom_id res chain seq x y z
N MET A 1 0.98 7.02 -4.56
CA MET A 1 1.43 5.70 -4.07
C MET A 1 2.00 5.81 -2.65
N TRP A 2 1.86 4.77 -1.84
CA TRP A 2 2.49 4.70 -0.51
C TRP A 2 3.98 4.36 -0.62
N LYS A 3 4.81 5.09 0.12
CA LYS A 3 6.27 4.98 0.14
C LYS A 3 6.77 4.71 1.54
N CYS A 4 7.52 3.63 1.71
CA CYS A 4 8.07 3.24 3.00
C CYS A 4 9.08 4.29 3.49
N LYS A 5 8.89 4.79 4.72
CA LYS A 5 9.83 5.76 5.35
C LYS A 5 11.22 5.19 5.58
N LYS A 6 11.33 3.86 5.65
CA LYS A 6 12.57 3.17 6.01
C LYS A 6 13.49 2.96 4.81
N CYS A 7 12.94 2.52 3.67
CA CYS A 7 13.73 2.21 2.47
C CYS A 7 13.37 3.06 1.24
N GLY A 8 12.26 3.80 1.27
CA GLY A 8 11.78 4.59 0.12
C GLY A 8 11.04 3.78 -0.94
N GLU A 9 10.94 2.45 -0.78
CA GLU A 9 10.24 1.59 -1.73
C GLU A 9 8.72 1.63 -1.57
N LYS A 10 8.02 1.14 -2.59
CA LYS A 10 6.54 1.14 -2.63
C LYS A 10 5.97 0.19 -1.58
N ILE A 11 4.86 0.60 -0.96
CA ILE A 11 3.99 -0.30 -0.21
C ILE A 11 2.84 -0.74 -1.12
N GLN A 12 2.62 -2.05 -1.17
CA GLN A 12 1.55 -2.69 -1.95
C GLN A 12 0.62 -3.49 -1.04
N GLY A 13 -0.61 -3.71 -1.49
CA GLY A 13 -1.52 -4.66 -0.86
C GLY A 13 -1.21 -6.09 -1.29
N TYR A 14 -1.35 -7.05 -0.37
CA TYR A 14 -1.20 -8.47 -0.64
C TYR A 14 -2.48 -9.23 -0.32
N TYR A 15 -2.89 -10.08 -1.25
CA TYR A 15 -3.99 -11.05 -1.09
C TYR A 15 -3.63 -12.40 -1.72
N THR A 16 -3.79 -12.53 -3.05
CA THR A 16 -3.28 -13.64 -3.88
C THR A 16 -2.10 -13.21 -4.76
N GLY A 17 -1.74 -11.93 -4.70
CA GLY A 17 -0.63 -11.27 -5.39
C GLY A 17 -0.41 -9.88 -4.82
N LEU A 18 0.57 -9.16 -5.37
CA LEU A 18 0.83 -7.76 -5.03
C LEU A 18 -0.04 -6.85 -5.91
N VAL A 19 -0.78 -5.95 -5.28
CA VAL A 19 -1.64 -4.96 -5.94
C VAL A 19 -1.37 -3.58 -5.41
N ASP A 20 -1.61 -2.59 -6.25
CA ASP A 20 -1.49 -1.21 -5.87
C ASP A 20 -2.67 -0.78 -5.01
N ILE A 21 -2.37 0.07 -4.03
CA ILE A 21 -3.33 0.58 -3.06
C ILE A 21 -3.42 2.10 -3.14
N ASP A 22 -4.61 2.63 -2.93
CA ASP A 22 -4.93 4.04 -2.93
C ASP A 22 -4.53 4.72 -1.61
N LYS A 23 -4.79 6.02 -1.49
CA LYS A 23 -4.51 6.82 -0.29
C LYS A 23 -5.32 6.40 0.95
N ASN A 24 -6.38 5.62 0.77
CA ASN A 24 -7.18 5.06 1.86
C ASN A 24 -6.69 3.66 2.26
N GLY A 25 -5.76 3.08 1.50
CA GLY A 25 -5.29 1.70 1.68
C GLY A 25 -6.17 0.66 0.97
N CYS A 26 -7.07 1.08 0.09
CA CYS A 26 -7.91 0.19 -0.69
C CYS A 26 -7.22 -0.21 -2.00
N ALA A 27 -7.45 -1.42 -2.50
CA ALA A 27 -6.88 -1.86 -3.78
C ALA A 27 -7.39 -0.98 -4.93
N ILE A 28 -6.48 -0.57 -5.83
CA ILE A 28 -6.81 0.24 -7.01
C ILE A 28 -7.35 -0.63 -8.16
N ASP A 29 -6.99 -1.92 -8.19
CA ASP A 29 -7.39 -2.79 -9.28
C ASP A 29 -8.89 -3.12 -9.16
N GLY A 30 -9.68 -2.61 -10.10
CA GLY A 30 -11.16 -2.61 -10.07
C GLY A 30 -11.81 -3.97 -10.28
N THR A 31 -11.08 -5.06 -10.04
CA THR A 31 -11.54 -6.43 -10.29
C THR A 31 -12.15 -7.10 -9.08
N GLN A 32 -11.85 -6.68 -7.84
CA GLN A 32 -12.41 -7.31 -6.64
C GLN A 32 -12.70 -6.25 -5.57
N GLU A 33 -13.94 -6.28 -5.07
CA GLU A 33 -14.44 -5.46 -3.96
C GLU A 33 -13.47 -5.54 -2.76
N GLU A 34 -13.44 -4.50 -1.91
CA GLU A 34 -12.49 -4.23 -0.81
C GLU A 34 -12.22 -5.40 0.19
N GLU A 35 -12.86 -6.55 0.01
CA GLU A 35 -12.91 -7.69 0.92
C GLU A 35 -11.72 -8.67 0.85
N GLU A 36 -10.80 -8.56 -0.12
CA GLU A 36 -9.72 -9.56 -0.27
C GLU A 36 -8.32 -9.14 0.22
N LEU A 37 -8.06 -7.86 0.49
CA LEU A 37 -6.74 -7.45 1.00
C LEU A 37 -6.44 -8.05 2.40
N ILE A 38 -5.34 -8.78 2.51
CA ILE A 38 -4.91 -9.44 3.75
C ILE A 38 -3.98 -8.52 4.55
N LYS A 39 -3.04 -7.87 3.85
CA LYS A 39 -1.99 -7.03 4.46
C LYS A 39 -1.42 -6.01 3.47
N TYR A 40 -0.80 -4.97 3.99
CA TYR A 40 0.13 -4.11 3.27
C TYR A 40 1.54 -4.67 3.44
N ILE A 41 2.33 -4.66 2.38
CA ILE A 41 3.71 -5.15 2.39
C ILE A 41 4.64 -4.17 1.66
N CYS A 42 5.81 -3.96 2.25
CA CYS A 42 6.95 -3.27 1.63
C CYS A 42 7.71 -4.23 0.71
N ASP A 43 7.92 -3.84 -0.54
CA ASP A 43 8.56 -4.71 -1.54
C ASP A 43 10.01 -5.09 -1.18
N ASP A 44 10.78 -4.15 -0.65
CA ASP A 44 12.20 -4.37 -0.28
C ASP A 44 12.39 -4.81 1.17
N CYS A 45 11.73 -4.09 2.10
CA CYS A 45 12.03 -4.21 3.51
C CYS A 45 11.22 -5.30 4.24
N GLY A 46 10.23 -5.88 3.58
CA GLY A 46 9.38 -6.95 4.12
C GLY A 46 8.52 -6.51 5.32
N GLU A 47 8.34 -5.21 5.54
CA GLU A 47 7.46 -4.69 6.59
C GLU A 47 6.01 -5.05 6.24
N GLU A 48 5.32 -5.74 7.14
CA GLU A 48 3.95 -6.24 6.94
C GLU A 48 2.99 -5.60 7.93
N ILE A 49 1.88 -5.07 7.42
CA ILE A 49 0.85 -4.40 8.22
C ILE A 49 -0.48 -5.04 7.89
N LYS A 50 -1.26 -5.46 8.88
CA LYS A 50 -2.58 -6.04 8.61
C LYS A 50 -3.50 -5.03 7.90
N PHE A 51 -4.26 -5.52 6.93
CA PHE A 51 -5.28 -4.71 6.26
C PHE A 51 -6.26 -4.09 7.27
N GLY A 52 -6.80 -2.92 6.94
CA GLY A 52 -7.64 -2.12 7.84
C GLY A 52 -6.88 -1.29 8.89
N ARG A 53 -5.56 -1.47 9.04
CA ARG A 53 -4.72 -0.65 9.95
C ARG A 53 -4.10 0.55 9.24
N ILE A 54 -4.93 1.39 8.63
CA ILE A 54 -4.48 2.56 7.87
C ILE A 54 -3.64 3.55 8.70
N GLU A 55 -3.94 3.67 9.99
CA GLU A 55 -3.17 4.53 10.91
C GLU A 55 -1.75 3.99 11.16
N GLU A 56 -1.55 2.67 11.11
CA GLU A 56 -0.20 2.07 11.16
C GLU A 56 0.52 2.26 9.83
N LEU A 57 -0.18 2.12 8.69
CA LEU A 57 0.37 2.42 7.38
C LEU A 57 0.91 3.86 7.29
N LYS A 58 0.14 4.86 7.72
CA LYS A 58 0.57 6.27 7.79
C LYS A 58 1.79 6.50 8.69
N ARG A 59 2.01 5.67 9.71
CA ARG A 59 3.16 5.79 10.61
C ARG A 59 4.45 5.32 9.94
N VAL A 60 4.38 4.26 9.14
CA VAL A 60 5.57 3.64 8.52
C VAL A 60 5.80 4.05 7.06
N ALA A 61 4.80 4.65 6.43
CA ALA A 61 4.85 5.10 5.04
C ALA A 61 4.24 6.50 4.89
N ASP A 62 4.67 7.22 3.87
CA ASP A 62 4.06 8.47 3.41
C ASP A 62 3.34 8.24 2.09
N TRP A 63 2.23 8.95 1.86
CA TRP A 63 1.56 8.94 0.57
C TRP A 63 2.18 10.01 -0.32
N GLU A 64 2.78 9.60 -1.43
CA GLU A 64 3.24 10.51 -2.48
C GLU A 64 2.26 10.45 -3.65
N GLU A 65 1.66 11.58 -4.01
CA GLU A 65 0.91 11.66 -5.27
C GLU A 65 1.92 11.52 -6.42
N GLU A 66 1.69 10.62 -7.38
CA GLU A 66 2.48 10.64 -8.60
C GLU A 66 2.10 11.94 -9.31
N ASP A 67 2.97 12.94 -9.19
CA ASP A 67 2.91 14.18 -9.94
C ASP A 67 2.86 13.80 -11.43
N GLU A 68 1.67 13.86 -12.03
CA GLU A 68 1.51 13.91 -13.49
C GLU A 68 2.11 15.25 -13.98
N ARG A 69 3.44 15.32 -14.03
CA ARG A 69 4.19 16.41 -14.66
C ARG A 69 4.97 15.87 -15.85
N ASP A 70 4.30 15.81 -17.00
CA ASP A 70 4.45 16.69 -18.19
C ASP A 70 3.95 15.99 -19.46
#